data_AF-A0A9D2AHD9-F1
#
_entry.id   AF-A0A9D2AHD9-F1
#
_cell.length_a   1.000
_cell.length_b   1.000
_cell.length_c   1.000
_cell.angle_alpha   90.00
_cell.angle_beta   90.00
_cell.angle_gamma   90.00
#
_symmetry.space_group_name_H-M   'P 1'
#
loop_
_entity.id
_entity.type
_entity.pdbx_description
1 polymer ?
#
loop_
_entity_poly.entity_id
_entity_poly.type
_entity_poly.pdbx_seq_one_letter_code
_entity_poly.pdbx_strand_id
1 'polypeptide(L)'
;MSITAIPNKGLAFDLEEYERLMTSRNGPDFWYYENQRLLCSRLDPFLPRMEMQNDGLSVQASVIVDGEELLCNSEPINPDLSNVPAGEFEALHAALVSLVEDAKNPLADPNIRTLVDTLLIPLPAKAPELYRLYRDGHKNRLAVIWGLGKRDTNGELDMEAMVKITDFNLAIPEKIGKKGGKGWIGVLLGLAAVGLGAYFLFGSGGDNSGTNSAAAPGTATDQSAVGDTSATQAPAETQTAQQGSVPGQTSTPSAPTTPAGGATTPAAPTTPAGGATTPADATTPAGG
;
A
#
# COMPACT_ATOMS: atom_id res chain seq x y z
N MET A 1 -10.24 -22.27 3.50
CA MET A 1 -10.81 -21.10 2.81
C MET A 1 -9.89 -19.97 3.20
N SER A 2 -9.05 -19.54 2.27
CA SER A 2 -7.90 -18.66 2.52
C SER A 2 -8.28 -17.22 2.87
N ILE A 3 -9.47 -16.80 2.46
CA ILE A 3 -10.02 -15.45 2.68
C ILE A 3 -11.35 -15.59 3.40
N THR A 4 -11.49 -14.92 4.54
CA THR A 4 -12.71 -14.90 5.35
C THR A 4 -13.26 -13.48 5.45
N ALA A 5 -14.52 -13.28 5.07
CA ALA A 5 -15.19 -12.01 5.29
C ALA A 5 -15.57 -11.86 6.77
N ILE A 6 -15.10 -10.79 7.40
CA ILE A 6 -15.44 -10.44 8.78
C ILE A 6 -16.42 -9.27 8.74
N PRO A 7 -17.68 -9.46 9.21
CA PRO A 7 -18.68 -8.41 9.18
C PRO A 7 -18.21 -7.12 9.85
N ASN A 8 -18.39 -5.98 9.16
CA ASN A 8 -18.02 -4.63 9.60
C ASN A 8 -16.51 -4.46 9.89
N LYS A 9 -15.68 -5.32 9.34
CA LYS A 9 -14.25 -5.41 9.64
C LYS A 9 -13.41 -5.60 8.38
N GLY A 10 -13.94 -6.23 7.34
CA GLY A 10 -13.29 -6.38 6.05
C GLY A 10 -12.98 -7.83 5.74
N LEU A 11 -11.80 -8.09 5.19
CA LEU A 11 -11.37 -9.42 4.77
C LEU A 11 -10.16 -9.87 5.56
N ALA A 12 -10.22 -11.07 6.14
CA ALA A 12 -9.08 -11.74 6.74
C ALA A 12 -8.43 -12.70 5.75
N PHE A 13 -7.11 -12.61 5.60
CA PHE A 13 -6.26 -13.47 4.78
C PHE A 13 -5.44 -14.37 5.70
N ASP A 14 -5.46 -15.67 5.44
CA ASP A 14 -4.68 -16.66 6.18
C ASP A 14 -3.22 -16.68 5.69
N LEU A 15 -2.26 -16.50 6.60
CA LEU A 15 -0.83 -16.49 6.27
C LEU A 15 -0.22 -17.89 6.03
N GLU A 16 -0.99 -18.96 6.25
CA GLU A 16 -0.62 -20.29 5.75
C GLU A 16 -0.78 -20.39 4.24
N GLU A 17 -1.76 -19.70 3.67
CA GLU A 17 -2.04 -19.69 2.21
C GLU A 17 -1.45 -18.47 1.48
N TYR A 18 -1.25 -17.37 2.21
CA TYR A 18 -0.64 -16.15 1.69
C TYR A 18 0.69 -15.84 2.39
N GLU A 19 1.66 -15.35 1.63
CA GLU A 19 2.91 -14.85 2.16
C GLU A 19 2.93 -13.33 2.15
N ARG A 20 3.49 -12.75 3.20
CA ARG A 20 3.71 -11.31 3.30
C ARG A 20 4.81 -10.93 2.33
N LEU A 21 4.48 -10.07 1.37
CA LEU A 21 5.47 -9.52 0.46
C LEU A 21 6.28 -8.46 1.20
N MET A 22 7.53 -8.80 1.50
CA MET A 22 8.52 -7.77 1.80
C MET A 22 8.76 -6.99 0.52
N THR A 23 8.89 -5.66 0.63
CA THR A 23 9.22 -4.83 -0.53
C THR A 23 10.56 -5.28 -1.13
N SER A 24 11.53 -5.77 -0.34
CA SER A 24 12.66 -6.56 -0.85
C SER A 24 13.16 -7.60 0.15
N ARG A 25 14.15 -8.45 -0.23
CA ARG A 25 14.76 -9.49 0.64
C ARG A 25 15.30 -8.96 1.98
N ASN A 26 15.47 -7.64 2.12
CA ASN A 26 15.77 -6.91 3.36
C ASN A 26 15.02 -5.55 3.41
N GLY A 27 13.93 -5.42 2.64
CA GLY A 27 13.23 -4.16 2.42
C GLY A 27 12.26 -3.84 3.54
N PRO A 28 11.84 -2.57 3.65
CA PRO A 28 10.87 -2.19 4.66
C PRO A 28 9.53 -2.89 4.35
N ASP A 29 8.98 -3.56 5.35
CA ASP A 29 7.70 -4.25 5.24
C ASP A 29 6.62 -3.24 4.81
N PHE A 30 5.85 -3.54 3.76
CA PHE A 30 4.73 -2.68 3.33
C PHE A 30 3.82 -2.36 4.53
N TRP A 31 3.74 -3.27 5.49
CA TRP A 31 2.80 -3.28 6.58
C TRP A 31 3.20 -2.36 7.72
N TYR A 32 4.43 -1.84 7.70
CA TYR A 32 4.79 -0.77 8.61
C TYR A 32 3.89 0.43 8.38
N TYR A 33 3.37 0.97 9.48
CA TYR A 33 2.40 2.07 9.48
C TYR A 33 2.81 3.24 8.58
N GLU A 34 4.10 3.62 8.61
CA GLU A 34 4.61 4.73 7.81
C GLU A 34 4.57 4.46 6.31
N ASN A 35 4.88 3.23 5.88
CA ASN A 35 4.86 2.84 4.47
C ASN A 35 3.43 2.72 3.95
N GLN A 36 2.54 2.10 4.74
CA GLN A 36 1.11 2.06 4.41
C GLN A 36 0.55 3.48 4.29
N ARG A 37 0.84 4.36 5.26
CA ARG A 37 0.36 5.75 5.23
C ARG A 37 0.85 6.48 3.98
N LEU A 38 2.13 6.34 3.64
CA LEU A 38 2.73 6.99 2.47
C LEU A 38 2.09 6.49 1.17
N LEU A 39 1.99 5.17 0.98
CA LEU A 39 1.43 4.58 -0.23
C LEU A 39 -0.08 4.81 -0.34
N CYS A 40 -0.84 4.62 0.73
CA CYS A 40 -2.28 4.89 0.74
C CYS A 40 -2.56 6.35 0.43
N SER A 41 -1.74 7.31 0.90
CA SER A 41 -1.93 8.74 0.55
C SER A 41 -1.78 9.07 -0.94
N ARG A 42 -1.13 8.19 -1.73
CA ARG A 42 -0.90 8.37 -3.18
C ARG A 42 -1.77 7.48 -4.06
N LEU A 43 -2.21 6.35 -3.52
CA LEU A 43 -2.96 5.33 -4.23
C LEU A 43 -4.38 5.15 -3.69
N ASP A 44 -4.85 6.03 -2.80
CA ASP A 44 -6.26 6.11 -2.43
C ASP A 44 -7.13 6.30 -3.70
N PRO A 45 -8.28 5.61 -3.84
CA PRO A 45 -8.91 4.67 -2.90
C PRO A 45 -8.59 3.19 -3.17
N PHE A 46 -7.57 2.89 -3.97
CA PHE A 46 -7.29 1.53 -4.42
C PHE A 46 -6.64 0.64 -3.37
N LEU A 47 -5.96 1.23 -2.38
CA LEU A 47 -5.28 0.46 -1.35
C LEU A 47 -6.11 0.38 -0.06
N PRO A 48 -6.57 -0.82 0.32
CA PRO A 48 -7.12 -1.03 1.65
C PRO A 48 -6.02 -0.91 2.70
N ARG A 49 -6.44 -0.56 3.91
CA ARG A 49 -5.59 -0.62 5.08
C ARG A 49 -5.38 -2.08 5.48
N MET A 50 -4.13 -2.47 5.70
CA MET A 50 -3.75 -3.83 6.08
C MET A 50 -3.30 -3.87 7.54
N GLU A 51 -3.86 -4.76 8.34
CA GLU A 51 -3.50 -4.92 9.76
C GLU A 51 -3.28 -6.39 10.10
N MET A 52 -2.18 -6.69 10.80
CA MET A 52 -1.98 -8.01 11.39
C MET A 52 -3.01 -8.22 12.50
N GLN A 53 -3.71 -9.35 12.49
CA GLN A 53 -4.61 -9.69 13.59
C GLN A 53 -3.85 -10.15 14.83
N ASN A 54 -4.52 -10.14 15.98
CA ASN A 54 -3.94 -10.54 17.26
C ASN A 54 -3.46 -11.99 17.31
N ASP A 55 -3.92 -12.84 16.39
CA ASP A 55 -3.48 -14.22 16.26
C ASP A 55 -2.06 -14.35 15.66
N GLY A 56 -1.57 -13.31 14.98
CA GLY A 56 -0.30 -13.33 14.24
C GLY A 56 -0.30 -14.27 13.03
N LEU A 57 -1.45 -14.86 12.69
CA LEU A 57 -1.63 -15.85 11.62
C LEU A 57 -2.52 -15.33 10.50
N SER A 58 -3.29 -14.27 10.77
CA SER A 58 -4.20 -13.71 9.79
C SER A 58 -4.09 -12.19 9.70
N VAL A 59 -4.56 -11.67 8.57
CA VAL A 59 -4.29 -10.30 8.16
C VAL A 59 -5.55 -9.70 7.62
N GLN A 60 -5.94 -8.57 8.18
CA GLN A 60 -7.17 -7.90 7.90
C GLN A 60 -6.95 -6.76 6.89
N ALA A 61 -7.60 -6.85 5.73
CA ALA A 61 -7.77 -5.76 4.80
C ALA A 61 -9.09 -5.04 5.07
N SER A 62 -9.07 -3.71 5.14
CA SER A 62 -10.28 -2.91 5.38
C SER A 62 -10.31 -1.64 4.52
N VAL A 63 -11.51 -1.27 4.08
CA VAL A 63 -11.79 0.02 3.44
C VAL A 63 -12.93 0.65 4.21
N ILE A 64 -12.66 1.79 4.85
CA ILE A 64 -13.65 2.53 5.63
C ILE A 64 -13.95 3.85 4.92
N VAL A 65 -15.20 4.03 4.50
CA VAL A 65 -15.69 5.26 3.86
C VAL A 65 -16.89 5.74 4.67
N ASP A 66 -16.88 7.01 5.09
CA ASP A 66 -17.95 7.61 5.90
C ASP A 66 -18.32 6.80 7.17
N GLY A 67 -17.35 6.08 7.74
CA GLY A 67 -17.52 5.24 8.93
C GLY A 67 -18.08 3.83 8.66
N GLU A 68 -18.33 3.47 7.40
CA GLU A 68 -18.78 2.14 6.98
C GLU A 68 -17.62 1.33 6.39
N GLU A 69 -17.51 0.06 6.78
CA GLU A 69 -16.53 -0.87 6.22
C GLU A 69 -17.12 -1.57 5.00
N LEU A 70 -16.48 -1.41 3.83
CA LEU A 70 -17.05 -1.83 2.55
C LEU A 70 -16.49 -3.13 1.99
N LEU A 71 -15.33 -3.59 2.47
CA LEU A 71 -14.60 -4.70 1.88
C LEU A 71 -15.15 -6.06 2.29
N CYS A 72 -15.85 -6.18 3.44
CA CYS A 72 -16.46 -7.44 3.87
C CYS A 72 -17.50 -7.98 2.88
N ASN A 73 -18.16 -7.10 2.12
CA ASN A 73 -19.15 -7.45 1.09
C ASN A 73 -18.57 -7.43 -0.33
N SER A 74 -17.24 -7.30 -0.46
CA SER A 74 -16.60 -7.24 -1.76
C SER A 74 -16.59 -8.59 -2.47
N GLU A 75 -16.39 -8.58 -3.79
CA GLU A 75 -16.24 -9.78 -4.61
C GLU A 75 -14.88 -9.76 -5.33
N PRO A 76 -14.26 -10.93 -5.61
CA PRO A 76 -13.05 -10.96 -6.42
C PRO A 76 -13.35 -10.52 -7.87
N ILE A 77 -12.36 -9.97 -8.56
CA ILE A 77 -12.50 -9.72 -10.00
C ILE A 77 -12.53 -11.04 -10.78
N ASN A 78 -13.08 -11.00 -11.98
CA ASN A 78 -12.93 -12.10 -12.93
C ASN A 78 -11.51 -12.07 -13.54
N PRO A 79 -10.90 -13.23 -13.86
CA PRO A 79 -9.58 -13.28 -14.50
C PRO A 79 -9.51 -12.54 -15.86
N ASP A 80 -10.64 -12.42 -16.55
CA ASP A 80 -10.77 -11.70 -17.82
C ASP A 80 -11.12 -10.21 -17.66
N LEU A 81 -11.17 -9.71 -16.43
CA LEU A 81 -11.50 -8.34 -16.04
C LEU A 81 -12.91 -7.89 -16.46
N SER A 82 -13.80 -8.82 -16.81
CA SER A 82 -15.12 -8.50 -17.37
C SER A 82 -16.07 -7.79 -16.42
N ASN A 83 -15.92 -7.99 -15.10
CA ASN A 83 -16.74 -7.35 -14.06
C ASN A 83 -16.15 -6.03 -13.54
N VAL A 84 -14.95 -5.64 -13.96
CA VAL A 84 -14.29 -4.42 -13.48
C VAL A 84 -14.70 -3.21 -14.32
N PRO A 85 -15.17 -2.12 -13.71
CA PRO A 85 -15.42 -0.88 -14.45
C PRO A 85 -14.15 -0.37 -15.13
N ALA A 86 -14.22 -0.07 -16.44
CA ALA A 86 -13.04 0.34 -17.22
C ALA A 86 -12.28 1.52 -16.61
N GLY A 87 -13.01 2.51 -16.06
CA GLY A 87 -12.42 3.69 -15.45
C GLY A 87 -11.64 3.42 -14.17
N GLU A 88 -11.92 2.33 -13.44
CA GLU A 88 -11.22 2.01 -12.19
C GLU A 88 -9.82 1.46 -12.48
N PHE A 89 -9.65 0.62 -13.50
CA PHE A 89 -8.32 0.15 -13.91
C PHE A 89 -7.46 1.26 -14.53
N GLU A 90 -8.07 2.12 -15.35
CA GLU A 90 -7.38 3.27 -15.93
C GLU A 90 -6.91 4.24 -14.84
N ALA A 91 -7.77 4.51 -13.83
CA ALA A 91 -7.42 5.34 -12.70
C ALA A 91 -6.34 4.69 -11.81
N LEU A 92 -6.39 3.38 -11.56
CA LEU A 92 -5.32 2.66 -10.87
C LEU A 92 -4.00 2.80 -11.63
N HIS A 93 -3.99 2.55 -12.94
CA HIS A 93 -2.80 2.70 -13.77
C HIS A 93 -2.24 4.13 -13.72
N ALA A 94 -3.09 5.14 -13.84
CA ALA A 94 -2.67 6.55 -13.74
C ALA A 94 -2.06 6.86 -12.36
N ALA A 95 -2.63 6.35 -11.28
CA ALA A 95 -2.12 6.52 -9.92
C ALA A 95 -0.74 5.85 -9.74
N LEU A 96 -0.56 4.65 -10.29
CA LEU A 96 0.73 3.95 -10.26
C LEU A 96 1.80 4.69 -11.09
N VAL A 97 1.45 5.20 -12.28
CA VAL A 97 2.35 6.03 -13.10
C VAL A 97 2.76 7.29 -12.35
N SER A 98 1.81 8.02 -11.75
CA SER A 98 2.08 9.21 -10.95
C SER A 98 3.02 8.90 -9.78
N LEU A 99 2.83 7.78 -9.09
CA LEU A 99 3.69 7.35 -8.00
C LEU A 99 5.13 7.07 -8.48
N VAL A 100 5.28 6.42 -9.64
CA VAL A 100 6.59 6.15 -10.24
C VAL A 100 7.29 7.44 -10.69
N GLU A 101 6.54 8.39 -11.25
CA GLU A 101 7.07 9.70 -11.64
C GLU A 101 7.49 10.53 -10.41
N ASP A 102 6.68 10.54 -9.36
CA ASP A 102 7.00 11.18 -8.09
C ASP A 102 8.29 10.61 -7.50
N ALA A 103 8.46 9.29 -7.50
CA ALA A 103 9.68 8.64 -7.00
C ALA A 103 10.93 8.99 -7.82
N LYS A 104 10.80 9.28 -9.12
CA LYS A 104 11.93 9.71 -9.97
C LYS A 104 12.38 11.14 -9.68
N ASN A 105 11.59 11.94 -8.97
CA ASN A 105 11.96 13.32 -8.63
C ASN A 105 13.22 13.33 -7.72
N PRO A 106 14.29 14.08 -8.06
CA PRO A 106 15.50 14.17 -7.24
C PRO A 106 15.29 14.73 -5.83
N LEU A 107 14.15 15.37 -5.58
CA LEU A 107 13.74 15.89 -4.26
C LEU A 107 12.75 14.98 -3.52
N ALA A 108 12.34 13.86 -4.12
CA ALA A 108 11.43 12.93 -3.46
C ALA A 108 12.07 12.28 -2.24
N ASP A 109 11.23 11.88 -1.27
CA ASP A 109 11.65 11.16 -0.08
C ASP A 109 12.46 9.89 -0.46
N PRO A 110 13.68 9.68 0.05
CA PRO A 110 14.44 8.46 -0.20
C PRO A 110 13.65 7.16 0.10
N ASN A 111 12.75 7.20 1.09
CA ASN A 111 11.89 6.09 1.41
C ASN A 111 10.88 5.81 0.28
N ILE A 112 10.28 6.84 -0.33
CA ILE A 112 9.33 6.61 -1.45
C ILE A 112 10.03 6.00 -2.66
N ARG A 113 11.28 6.40 -2.94
CA ARG A 113 12.05 5.79 -4.04
C ARG A 113 12.34 4.33 -3.78
N THR A 114 12.82 4.04 -2.58
CA THR A 114 13.13 2.66 -2.16
C THR A 114 11.89 1.78 -2.21
N LEU A 115 10.75 2.28 -1.73
CA LEU A 115 9.48 1.57 -1.81
C LEU A 115 9.08 1.30 -3.27
N VAL A 116 9.06 2.32 -4.13
CA VAL A 116 8.66 2.18 -5.54
C VAL A 116 9.57 1.25 -6.32
N ASP A 117 10.89 1.31 -6.13
CA ASP A 117 11.85 0.47 -6.85
C ASP A 117 11.72 -1.02 -6.53
N THR A 118 11.20 -1.32 -5.35
CA THR A 118 11.11 -2.67 -4.79
C THR A 118 9.68 -3.21 -4.78
N LEU A 119 8.71 -2.36 -5.09
CA LEU A 119 7.30 -2.64 -5.02
C LEU A 119 6.84 -3.68 -6.05
N LEU A 120 6.28 -4.78 -5.55
CA LEU A 120 5.68 -5.85 -6.35
C LEU A 120 4.15 -5.82 -6.26
N ILE A 121 3.48 -5.86 -7.39
CA ILE A 121 2.02 -5.83 -7.51
C ILE A 121 1.53 -7.18 -8.05
N PRO A 122 0.46 -7.78 -7.50
CA PRO A 122 -0.12 -8.99 -8.05
C PRO A 122 -0.64 -8.76 -9.48
N LEU A 123 -0.48 -9.75 -10.36
CA LEU A 123 -1.05 -9.70 -11.70
C LEU A 123 -2.54 -10.10 -11.62
N PRO A 124 -3.47 -9.26 -12.13
CA PRO A 124 -4.91 -9.54 -12.07
C PRO A 124 -5.32 -10.90 -12.64
N ALA A 125 -4.65 -11.37 -13.69
CA ALA A 125 -4.94 -12.64 -14.34
C ALA A 125 -4.47 -13.87 -13.54
N LYS A 126 -3.47 -13.70 -12.65
CA LYS A 126 -2.87 -14.79 -11.87
C LYS A 126 -3.35 -14.82 -10.42
N ALA A 127 -3.64 -13.66 -9.84
CA ALA A 127 -4.16 -13.52 -8.48
C ALA A 127 -5.42 -12.63 -8.45
N PRO A 128 -6.51 -12.99 -9.15
CA PRO A 128 -7.73 -12.21 -9.20
C PRO A 128 -8.39 -12.00 -7.82
N GLU A 129 -8.17 -12.90 -6.86
CA GLU A 129 -8.69 -12.78 -5.50
C GLU A 129 -8.09 -11.61 -4.71
N LEU A 130 -6.89 -11.13 -5.10
CA LEU A 130 -6.24 -9.96 -4.52
C LEU A 130 -6.76 -8.65 -5.12
N TYR A 131 -7.70 -8.73 -6.06
CA TYR A 131 -8.40 -7.58 -6.59
C TYR A 131 -9.88 -7.71 -6.22
N ARG A 132 -10.37 -6.76 -5.44
CA ARG A 132 -11.72 -6.78 -4.86
C ARG A 132 -12.56 -5.66 -5.42
N LEU A 133 -13.79 -5.98 -5.82
CA LEU A 133 -14.81 -5.00 -6.16
C LEU A 133 -15.70 -4.80 -4.96
N TYR A 134 -15.80 -3.57 -4.48
CA TYR A 134 -16.72 -3.17 -3.42
C TYR A 134 -17.68 -2.10 -3.92
N ARG A 135 -18.80 -1.94 -3.22
CA ARG A 135 -19.80 -0.91 -3.53
C ARG A 135 -19.64 0.27 -2.59
N ASP A 136 -19.47 1.44 -3.19
CA ASP A 136 -19.49 2.74 -2.52
C ASP A 136 -20.70 3.51 -3.07
N GLY A 137 -21.80 3.48 -2.31
CA GLY A 137 -23.12 3.93 -2.77
C GLY A 137 -23.58 3.21 -4.04
N HIS A 138 -23.64 3.95 -5.16
CA HIS A 138 -24.04 3.43 -6.48
C HIS A 138 -22.86 3.08 -7.39
N LYS A 139 -21.61 3.25 -6.92
CA LYS A 139 -20.41 3.03 -7.71
C LYS A 139 -19.74 1.72 -7.27
N ASN A 140 -19.31 0.93 -8.26
CA ASN A 140 -18.41 -0.18 -8.00
C ASN A 140 -16.99 0.35 -8.04
N ARG A 141 -16.22 0.09 -6.99
CA ARG A 141 -14.84 0.54 -6.81
C ARG A 141 -13.90 -0.64 -6.79
N LEU A 142 -12.66 -0.41 -7.23
CA LEU A 142 -11.60 -1.40 -7.17
C LEU A 142 -10.73 -1.19 -5.92
N ALA A 143 -10.49 -2.26 -5.17
CA ALA A 143 -9.45 -2.36 -4.16
C ALA A 143 -8.43 -3.42 -4.56
N VAL A 144 -7.15 -3.15 -4.32
CA VAL A 144 -6.03 -4.05 -4.59
C VAL A 144 -5.42 -4.44 -3.25
N ILE A 145 -5.57 -5.70 -2.88
CA ILE A 145 -4.98 -6.30 -1.68
C ILE A 145 -3.48 -6.40 -1.91
N TRP A 146 -2.75 -5.48 -1.29
CA TRP A 146 -1.31 -5.36 -1.48
C TRP A 146 -0.52 -5.89 -0.29
N GLY A 147 0.79 -6.08 -0.48
CA GLY A 147 1.69 -6.63 0.52
C GLY A 147 1.46 -8.12 0.79
N LEU A 148 0.65 -8.81 -0.03
CA LEU A 148 0.37 -10.24 0.05
C LEU A 148 0.61 -10.89 -1.29
N GLY A 149 1.17 -12.10 -1.26
CA GLY A 149 1.30 -12.96 -2.41
C GLY A 149 0.83 -14.36 -2.08
N LYS A 150 0.28 -15.06 -3.07
CA LYS A 150 -0.25 -16.40 -2.86
C LYS A 150 0.89 -17.41 -2.83
N ARG A 151 0.85 -18.35 -1.89
CA ARG A 151 1.72 -19.52 -1.93
C ARG A 151 1.22 -20.50 -3.00
N ASP A 152 2.13 -21.12 -3.73
CA ASP A 152 1.86 -22.21 -4.65
C ASP A 152 1.59 -23.53 -3.91
N THR A 153 1.37 -24.62 -4.66
CA THR A 153 1.17 -25.96 -4.08
C THR A 153 2.37 -26.50 -3.33
N ASN A 154 3.55 -25.94 -3.55
CA ASN A 154 4.80 -26.32 -2.87
C ASN A 154 5.06 -25.44 -1.63
N GLY A 155 4.20 -24.46 -1.35
CA GLY A 155 4.36 -23.51 -0.26
C GLY A 155 5.29 -22.34 -0.58
N GLU A 156 5.75 -22.21 -1.82
CA GLU A 156 6.62 -21.12 -2.28
C GLU A 156 5.77 -19.95 -2.80
N LEU A 157 6.28 -18.72 -2.66
CA LEU A 157 5.63 -17.55 -3.22
C LEU A 157 5.62 -17.61 -4.75
N ASP A 158 4.45 -17.51 -5.37
CA ASP A 158 4.32 -17.42 -6.83
C ASP A 158 4.80 -16.03 -7.32
N MET A 159 6.12 -15.90 -7.48
CA MET A 159 6.76 -14.69 -7.98
C MET A 159 6.36 -14.38 -9.42
N GLU A 160 5.91 -15.36 -10.20
CA GLU A 160 5.43 -15.10 -11.56
C GLU A 160 4.05 -14.45 -11.56
N ALA A 161 3.29 -14.57 -10.47
CA ALA A 161 2.04 -13.84 -10.24
C ALA A 161 2.25 -12.39 -9.81
N MET A 162 3.50 -11.92 -9.73
CA MET A 162 3.86 -10.57 -9.31
C MET A 162 4.65 -9.86 -10.39
N VAL A 163 4.52 -8.54 -10.43
CA VAL A 163 5.30 -7.69 -11.35
C VAL A 163 5.71 -6.41 -10.62
N LYS A 164 6.87 -5.85 -11.00
CA LYS A 164 7.27 -4.54 -10.47
C LYS A 164 6.30 -3.47 -10.94
N ILE A 165 6.04 -2.48 -10.09
CA ILE A 165 5.22 -1.32 -10.46
C ILE A 165 5.73 -0.61 -11.71
N THR A 166 7.06 -0.54 -11.91
CA THR A 166 7.68 0.07 -13.10
C THR A 166 7.38 -0.67 -14.39
N ASP A 167 7.13 -1.97 -14.27
CA ASP A 167 6.88 -2.89 -15.38
C ASP A 167 5.39 -3.23 -15.50
N PHE A 168 4.55 -2.65 -14.62
CA PHE A 168 3.11 -2.83 -14.58
C PHE A 168 2.47 -2.08 -15.74
N ASN A 169 2.67 -2.60 -16.95
CA ASN A 169 2.01 -2.16 -18.15
C ASN A 169 0.84 -3.12 -18.38
N LEU A 170 -0.26 -2.89 -17.65
CA LEU A 170 -1.52 -3.50 -18.01
C LEU A 170 -1.89 -2.93 -19.36
N ALA A 171 -1.58 -3.66 -20.44
CA ALA A 171 -2.31 -3.50 -21.68
C ALA A 171 -3.78 -3.75 -21.31
N ILE A 172 -4.53 -2.68 -21.05
CA ILE A 172 -5.97 -2.72 -20.83
C ILE A 172 -6.49 -3.54 -22.00
N PRO A 173 -7.00 -4.77 -21.78
CA PRO A 173 -7.44 -5.55 -22.91
C PRO A 173 -8.51 -4.69 -23.58
N GLU A 174 -8.29 -4.30 -24.85
CA GLU A 174 -9.20 -3.44 -25.64
C GLU A 174 -10.64 -3.98 -25.69
N LYS A 175 -10.85 -5.19 -25.16
CA LYS A 175 -12.11 -5.90 -25.00
C LYS A 175 -12.94 -5.45 -23.78
N ILE A 176 -12.40 -4.66 -22.86
CA ILE A 176 -13.19 -4.04 -21.78
C ILE A 176 -14.00 -2.89 -22.38
N GLY A 177 -15.17 -3.22 -22.95
CA GLY A 177 -16.19 -2.22 -23.28
C GLY A 177 -16.34 -1.82 -24.75
N LYS A 178 -16.58 -2.78 -25.65
CA LYS A 178 -17.39 -2.52 -26.87
C LYS A 178 -18.71 -3.29 -26.83
N LYS A 179 -19.53 -3.04 -25.81
CA LYS A 179 -20.97 -3.32 -25.85
C LYS A 179 -21.74 -2.06 -25.43
N GLY A 180 -22.00 -1.20 -26.42
CA GLY A 180 -23.09 -0.21 -26.37
C GLY A 180 -22.72 1.18 -25.82
N GLY A 181 -21.99 1.99 -26.57
CA GLY A 181 -21.83 3.41 -26.27
C GLY A 181 -20.88 4.12 -27.23
N LYS A 182 -21.41 4.64 -28.34
CA LYS A 182 -20.62 5.44 -29.29
C LYS A 182 -20.20 6.77 -28.63
N GLY A 183 -18.90 6.93 -28.41
CA GLY A 183 -18.22 8.21 -28.59
C GLY A 183 -17.91 9.07 -27.36
N TRP A 184 -16.95 8.67 -26.52
CA TRP A 184 -16.31 9.59 -25.53
C TRP A 184 -14.77 9.46 -25.40
N ILE A 185 -14.13 8.50 -26.08
CA ILE A 185 -12.67 8.21 -25.96
C ILE A 185 -11.76 9.35 -26.49
N GLY A 186 -12.31 10.37 -27.15
CA GLY A 186 -11.52 11.48 -27.72
C GLY A 186 -11.13 12.60 -26.75
N VAL A 187 -11.64 12.66 -25.52
CA VAL A 187 -11.58 13.91 -24.72
C VAL A 187 -10.57 13.89 -23.56
N LEU A 188 -10.16 12.73 -23.02
CA LEU A 188 -9.33 12.71 -21.80
C LEU A 188 -7.80 12.67 -22.02
N LEU A 189 -7.32 12.28 -23.20
CA LEU A 189 -5.88 12.34 -23.50
C LEU A 189 -5.34 13.78 -23.62
N GLY A 190 -6.21 14.79 -23.68
CA GLY A 190 -5.83 16.21 -23.72
C GLY A 190 -5.63 16.88 -22.35
N LEU A 191 -6.09 16.27 -21.24
CA LEU A 191 -6.07 16.92 -19.93
C LEU A 191 -4.77 16.71 -19.12
N ALA A 192 -4.04 15.63 -19.37
CA ALA A 192 -2.74 15.38 -18.73
C ALA A 192 -1.64 16.35 -19.22
N ALA A 193 -1.74 16.85 -20.45
CA ALA A 193 -0.74 17.77 -21.01
C ALA A 193 -0.97 19.26 -20.66
N VAL A 194 -2.20 19.65 -20.26
CA VAL A 194 -2.53 21.06 -19.98
C VAL A 194 -2.44 21.41 -18.48
N GLY A 195 -2.62 20.44 -17.58
CA GLY A 195 -2.54 20.66 -16.13
C GLY A 195 -1.14 21.03 -15.61
N LEU A 196 -0.08 20.46 -16.20
CA LEU A 196 1.32 20.75 -15.80
C LEU A 196 1.85 22.07 -16.39
N GLY A 197 1.27 22.56 -17.49
CA GLY A 197 1.65 23.85 -18.09
C GLY A 197 1.08 25.08 -17.39
N ALA A 198 -0.13 24.98 -16.83
CA ALA A 198 -0.81 26.11 -16.19
C ALA A 198 -0.27 26.41 -14.77
N TYR A 199 0.23 25.42 -14.05
CA TYR A 199 0.75 25.63 -12.68
C TYR A 199 2.13 26.32 -12.67
N PHE A 200 2.94 26.15 -13.72
CA PHE A 200 4.27 26.77 -13.83
C PHE A 200 4.26 28.16 -14.51
N LEU A 201 3.20 28.54 -15.23
CA LEU A 201 3.12 29.83 -15.94
C LEU A 201 2.36 30.94 -15.19
N PHE A 202 1.66 30.64 -14.08
CA PHE A 202 0.91 31.64 -13.30
C PHE A 202 1.25 31.70 -11.79
N GLY A 203 2.20 30.89 -11.33
CA GLY A 203 2.58 30.79 -9.91
C GLY A 203 3.90 31.48 -9.56
N SER A 204 4.22 32.64 -10.15
CA SER A 204 5.36 33.43 -9.68
C SER A 204 5.18 34.91 -9.98
N GLY A 205 5.08 35.71 -8.92
CA GLY A 205 5.23 37.17 -8.97
C GLY A 205 4.12 37.90 -8.24
N GLY A 206 4.47 38.54 -7.12
CA GLY A 206 3.66 39.63 -6.59
C GLY A 206 3.80 39.88 -5.09
N ASP A 207 4.99 40.34 -4.68
CA ASP A 207 5.18 41.06 -3.43
C ASP A 207 4.12 42.17 -3.24
N ASN A 208 3.58 42.32 -2.02
CA ASN A 208 2.99 43.59 -1.60
C ASN A 208 3.08 43.76 -0.08
N SER A 209 4.10 44.51 0.32
CA SER A 209 4.28 45.07 1.65
C SER A 209 4.30 46.61 1.58
N GLY A 210 3.44 47.26 2.37
CA GLY A 210 3.45 48.70 2.68
C GLY A 210 2.66 49.59 1.70
N THR A 211 1.92 50.64 2.07
CA THR A 211 1.84 51.46 3.29
C THR A 211 0.58 52.37 3.27
N ASN A 212 0.21 52.87 4.46
CA ASN A 212 -0.41 54.17 4.79
C ASN A 212 -1.91 54.50 4.58
N SER A 213 -2.61 54.51 5.72
CA SER A 213 -3.41 55.60 6.35
C SER A 213 -3.92 56.79 5.54
N ALA A 214 -5.25 56.99 5.56
CA ALA A 214 -5.90 58.30 5.68
C ALA A 214 -7.30 58.13 6.32
N ALA A 215 -7.74 59.13 7.07
CA ALA A 215 -8.70 59.05 8.17
C ALA A 215 -10.18 59.36 7.83
N ALA A 216 -11.11 58.73 8.61
CA ALA A 216 -12.34 59.19 9.32
C ALA A 216 -13.32 60.25 8.71
N PRO A 217 -14.61 60.40 9.14
CA PRO A 217 -15.19 60.02 10.45
C PRO A 217 -16.69 59.56 10.54
N GLY A 218 -17.10 59.13 11.76
CA GLY A 218 -18.48 59.11 12.31
C GLY A 218 -19.26 57.79 12.10
N THR A 219 -19.95 57.17 13.06
CA THR A 219 -20.65 57.67 14.25
C THR A 219 -20.74 56.58 15.33
N ALA A 220 -20.65 57.00 16.59
CA ALA A 220 -20.82 56.17 17.78
C ALA A 220 -22.30 55.84 18.05
N THR A 221 -22.57 54.68 18.66
CA THR A 221 -23.52 54.54 19.77
C THR A 221 -23.11 53.35 20.63
N ASP A 222 -22.87 53.68 21.88
CA ASP A 222 -22.54 52.87 23.04
C ASP A 222 -23.86 52.44 23.72
N GLN A 223 -23.94 51.21 24.23
CA GLN A 223 -24.54 50.97 25.55
C GLN A 223 -24.35 49.53 26.04
N SER A 224 -23.71 49.46 27.21
CA SER A 224 -23.48 48.31 28.08
C SER A 224 -24.69 47.96 28.95
N ALA A 225 -24.81 46.69 29.36
CA ALA A 225 -25.32 46.22 30.67
C ALA A 225 -25.00 44.71 30.77
N VAL A 226 -24.04 44.24 31.59
CA VAL A 226 -24.10 44.00 33.05
C VAL A 226 -25.38 43.26 33.47
N GLY A 227 -25.22 41.98 33.77
CA GLY A 227 -26.25 41.12 34.38
C GLY A 227 -25.61 39.87 34.95
N ASP A 228 -25.51 39.85 36.27
CA ASP A 228 -24.79 38.91 37.13
C ASP A 228 -25.71 37.76 37.59
N THR A 229 -25.10 36.74 38.21
CA THR A 229 -25.62 35.74 39.16
C THR A 229 -26.02 34.31 38.72
N SER A 230 -25.54 33.39 39.58
CA SER A 230 -26.07 32.07 39.97
C SER A 230 -25.38 30.88 39.27
N ALA A 231 -24.26 30.38 39.77
CA ALA A 231 -24.12 29.50 40.95
C ALA A 231 -24.99 28.24 40.87
N THR A 232 -24.38 27.12 40.48
CA THR A 232 -24.79 25.78 40.95
C THR A 232 -23.54 24.95 41.15
N GLN A 233 -23.36 24.59 42.42
CA GLN A 233 -22.30 23.84 43.04
C GLN A 233 -22.71 22.36 42.98
N ALA A 234 -21.86 21.49 42.45
CA ALA A 234 -22.00 20.03 42.56
C ALA A 234 -20.82 19.49 43.38
N PRO A 235 -21.08 18.55 44.32
CA PRO A 235 -20.14 18.21 45.38
C PRO A 235 -19.06 17.20 44.96
N ALA A 236 -18.02 17.19 45.78
CA ALA A 236 -16.84 16.36 45.76
C ALA A 236 -17.09 14.90 46.23
N GLU A 237 -16.01 14.11 46.08
CA GLU A 237 -15.70 12.80 46.69
C GLU A 237 -16.29 11.59 45.92
N THR A 238 -15.54 10.53 45.59
CA THR A 238 -14.62 9.79 46.46
C THR A 238 -13.50 9.13 45.64
N GLN A 239 -12.25 9.37 46.04
CA GLN A 239 -11.12 8.48 45.76
C GLN A 239 -11.19 7.31 46.73
N THR A 240 -11.17 6.08 46.21
CA THR A 240 -10.82 4.91 47.02
C THR A 240 -9.60 4.27 46.40
N ALA A 241 -8.46 4.53 47.04
CA ALA A 241 -7.26 3.72 46.86
C ALA A 241 -7.53 2.32 47.42
N GLN A 242 -7.29 1.28 46.62
CA GLN A 242 -7.12 -0.07 47.12
C GLN A 242 -5.69 -0.52 46.83
N GLN A 243 -4.86 -0.33 47.87
CA GLN A 243 -3.63 -1.07 48.11
C GLN A 243 -3.97 -2.55 48.29
N GLY A 244 -3.51 -3.38 47.35
CA GLY A 244 -3.49 -4.83 47.48
C GLY A 244 -2.06 -5.32 47.42
N SER A 245 -1.44 -5.49 48.59
CA SER A 245 -0.14 -6.11 48.77
C SER A 245 -0.22 -7.60 48.48
N VAL A 246 0.63 -8.12 47.58
CA VAL A 246 0.94 -9.55 47.49
C VAL A 246 2.45 -9.73 47.66
N PRO A 247 2.91 -10.45 48.69
CA PRO A 247 4.32 -10.70 48.91
C PRO A 247 4.80 -11.96 48.19
N GLY A 248 5.99 -11.87 47.60
CA GLY A 248 6.96 -12.97 47.56
C GLY A 248 6.77 -13.99 46.44
N GLN A 249 7.61 -13.89 45.41
CA GLN A 249 8.37 -15.05 44.95
C GLN A 249 9.65 -14.59 44.24
N THR A 250 10.74 -14.69 44.99
CA THR A 250 12.12 -14.65 44.54
C THR A 250 12.39 -15.96 43.80
N SER A 251 12.52 -15.90 42.47
CA SER A 251 13.04 -17.00 41.66
C SER A 251 14.34 -16.56 41.00
N THR A 252 15.40 -17.15 41.52
CA THR A 252 16.82 -17.05 41.17
C THR A 252 17.08 -17.29 39.67
N PRO A 253 18.09 -16.64 39.06
CA PRO A 253 18.48 -16.90 37.69
C PRO A 253 19.27 -18.22 37.61
N SER A 254 18.77 -19.17 36.82
CA SER A 254 19.49 -20.39 36.44
C SER A 254 20.07 -20.22 35.04
N ALA A 255 21.39 -20.13 34.97
CA ALA A 255 22.22 -20.51 33.82
C ALA A 255 23.51 -21.11 34.40
N PRO A 256 24.32 -21.89 33.67
CA PRO A 256 24.12 -22.55 32.37
C PRO A 256 24.37 -24.07 32.45
N THR A 257 23.84 -24.85 31.49
CA THR A 257 24.31 -26.24 31.28
C THR A 257 24.81 -26.40 29.87
N THR A 258 26.12 -26.35 29.73
CA THR A 258 26.89 -26.76 28.55
C THR A 258 26.90 -28.29 28.45
N PRO A 259 26.55 -28.88 27.31
CA PRO A 259 27.06 -30.19 26.93
C PRO A 259 28.31 -30.01 26.06
N ALA A 260 29.42 -30.53 26.56
CA ALA A 260 30.62 -30.80 25.78
C ALA A 260 30.34 -31.95 24.80
N GLY A 261 30.90 -31.88 23.59
CA GLY A 261 31.15 -33.06 22.76
C GLY A 261 30.80 -32.87 21.29
N GLY A 262 31.83 -32.92 20.42
CA GLY A 262 31.62 -33.13 18.98
C GLY A 262 32.49 -32.26 18.08
N ALA A 263 33.82 -32.33 18.24
CA ALA A 263 34.74 -31.88 17.21
C ALA A 263 34.67 -32.85 16.02
N THR A 264 34.07 -32.44 14.92
CA THR A 264 34.25 -33.10 13.61
C THR A 264 34.98 -32.15 12.67
N THR A 265 36.19 -32.58 12.34
CA THR A 265 37.14 -32.05 11.37
C THR A 265 36.48 -31.71 10.02
N PRO A 266 36.82 -30.57 9.38
CA PRO A 266 36.42 -30.29 8.01
C PRO A 266 37.20 -31.17 7.04
N ALA A 267 36.49 -31.98 6.25
CA ALA A 267 37.05 -32.72 5.12
C ALA A 267 37.35 -31.76 3.97
N ALA A 268 38.55 -31.90 3.41
CA ALA A 268 39.08 -31.12 2.30
C ALA A 268 38.29 -31.28 1.00
N PRO A 269 38.32 -30.28 0.11
CA PRO A 269 37.71 -30.37 -1.21
C PRO A 269 38.53 -31.30 -2.12
N THR A 270 37.90 -32.38 -2.60
CA THR A 270 38.43 -33.20 -3.69
C THR A 270 38.15 -32.53 -5.04
N THR A 271 39.22 -32.04 -5.65
CA THR A 271 39.31 -31.68 -7.07
C THR A 271 39.28 -32.95 -7.94
N PRO A 272 38.45 -33.01 -8.99
CA PRO A 272 38.74 -33.83 -10.16
C PRO A 272 39.45 -32.96 -11.20
N ALA A 273 40.71 -33.29 -11.43
CA ALA A 273 41.42 -32.96 -12.65
C ALA A 273 40.92 -33.84 -13.79
N GLY A 274 40.89 -33.30 -15.00
CA GLY A 274 40.99 -34.10 -16.22
C GLY A 274 39.94 -33.77 -17.28
N GLY A 275 40.41 -33.28 -18.43
CA GLY A 275 39.58 -33.24 -19.63
C GLY A 275 39.99 -32.20 -20.67
N ALA A 276 41.27 -32.15 -21.03
CA ALA A 276 41.70 -31.45 -22.24
C ALA A 276 41.28 -32.27 -23.47
N THR A 277 40.46 -31.68 -24.35
CA THR A 277 40.41 -32.06 -25.77
C THR A 277 40.24 -30.81 -26.63
N THR A 278 41.36 -30.50 -27.28
CA THR A 278 41.66 -29.82 -28.55
C THR A 278 40.50 -29.28 -29.42
N PRO A 279 40.68 -28.12 -30.06
CA PRO A 279 39.75 -27.54 -31.03
C PRO A 279 39.87 -28.21 -32.41
N ALA A 280 38.74 -28.45 -33.08
CA ALA A 280 38.69 -28.79 -34.49
C ALA A 280 38.34 -27.53 -35.31
N ASP A 281 39.37 -27.10 -36.01
CA ASP A 281 39.39 -26.23 -37.18
C ASP A 281 38.49 -26.78 -38.31
N ALA A 282 37.68 -25.92 -38.93
CA ALA A 282 37.08 -26.17 -40.23
C ALA A 282 36.68 -24.84 -40.89
N THR A 283 37.70 -24.27 -41.53
CA THR A 283 37.68 -23.19 -42.51
C THR A 283 36.98 -23.64 -43.82
N THR A 284 35.87 -22.94 -44.21
CA THR A 284 35.57 -22.30 -45.55
C THR A 284 35.53 -23.22 -46.83
N PRO A 285 35.01 -22.86 -48.04
CA PRO A 285 34.37 -21.64 -48.58
C PRO A 285 33.02 -21.79 -49.33
N ALA A 286 32.50 -20.63 -49.74
CA ALA A 286 31.56 -20.38 -50.82
C ALA A 286 32.09 -20.73 -52.24
N GLY A 287 31.17 -20.94 -53.19
CA GLY A 287 31.41 -20.76 -54.62
C GLY A 287 30.81 -21.84 -55.52
N GLY A 288 29.82 -21.48 -56.34
CA GLY A 288 29.21 -22.30 -57.38
C GLY A 288 27.78 -21.93 -57.66
#